data_AF-A0A2C5XGA3-F1
#
_entry.id   AF-A0A2C5XGA3-F1
#
_cell.length_a   1.000
_cell.length_b   1.000
_cell.length_c   1.000
_cell.angle_alpha   90.00
_cell.angle_beta   90.00
_cell.angle_gamma   90.00
#
_symmetry.space_group_name_H-M   'P 1'
#
loop_
_entity.id
_entity.type
_entity.pdbx_description
1 polymer ?
#
loop_
_entity_poly.entity_id
_entity_poly.type
_entity_poly.pdbx_seq_one_letter_code
_entity_poly.pdbx_strand_id
1 'polypeptide(L)'
;MPGFDAYQGSPSQYEVHKFMDLDKAQVSYFIQQVGLAAKSFGVADADIATVAAALNSLFNVRCAPPTTVIKSQGPHLQSICTDPQTCPLAKDAMCDKYGEPQKPERAGSSTSAYPMPHGTKTYGYGQPTGHAGAGMTEGASSMETSRAMGTGGMGMGQSMASTVPTAAAVAQGVNVVAAAAGIAAFML
;
A
#
# COMPACT_ATOMS: atom_id res chain seq x y z
N MET A 1 -2.36 21.40 27.08
CA MET A 1 -1.87 20.02 27.27
C MET A 1 -0.57 19.94 26.48
N PRO A 2 0.55 19.48 27.03
CA PRO A 2 1.74 19.25 26.21
C PRO A 2 1.39 18.22 25.13
N GLY A 3 1.78 18.48 23.88
CA GLY A 3 1.50 17.62 22.73
C GLY A 3 2.18 16.25 22.81
N PHE A 4 2.11 15.49 21.72
CA PHE A 4 2.84 14.23 21.60
C PHE A 4 4.35 14.46 21.49
N ASP A 5 5.15 13.52 21.98
CA ASP A 5 6.60 13.53 21.78
C ASP A 5 6.96 13.51 20.29
N ALA A 6 8.12 14.09 19.95
CA ALA A 6 8.64 14.01 18.60
C ALA A 6 8.77 12.54 18.16
N TYR A 7 8.41 12.25 16.91
CA TYR A 7 8.50 10.90 16.34
C TYR A 7 9.91 10.33 16.49
N GLN A 8 10.03 9.18 17.15
CA GLN A 8 11.31 8.48 17.41
C GLN A 8 11.52 7.26 16.50
N GLY A 9 10.60 7.00 15.57
CA GLY A 9 10.72 5.88 14.63
C GLY A 9 11.69 6.15 13.48
N SER A 10 11.78 5.20 12.55
CA SER A 10 12.61 5.35 11.36
C SER A 10 12.13 6.52 10.50
N PRO A 11 13.00 7.48 10.16
CA PRO A 11 12.61 8.70 9.45
C PRO A 11 12.28 8.47 7.97
N SER A 12 12.76 7.37 7.39
CA SER A 12 12.46 7.00 6.01
C SER A 12 11.22 6.11 5.96
N GLN A 13 10.14 6.67 5.42
CA GLN A 13 8.92 5.90 5.18
C GLN A 13 9.11 4.86 4.08
N TYR A 14 10.00 5.11 3.10
CA TYR A 14 10.40 4.09 2.13
C TYR A 14 11.00 2.85 2.81
N GLU A 15 12.01 3.03 3.68
CA GLU A 15 12.72 1.89 4.29
C GLU A 15 11.81 0.95 5.07
N VAL A 16 10.79 1.48 5.74
CA VAL A 16 9.87 0.68 6.55
C VAL A 16 8.68 0.12 5.77
N HIS A 17 8.32 0.70 4.62
CA HIS A 17 7.18 0.26 3.80
C HIS A 17 7.57 -0.43 2.48
N LYS A 18 8.85 -0.42 2.07
CA LYS A 18 9.31 -0.98 0.77
C LYS A 18 8.99 -2.47 0.55
N PHE A 19 8.78 -3.22 1.64
CA PHE A 19 8.43 -4.63 1.61
C PHE A 19 6.93 -4.89 1.40
N MET A 20 6.12 -3.83 1.32
CA MET A 20 4.67 -3.97 1.11
C MET A 20 4.29 -3.99 -0.37
N ASP A 21 5.22 -3.65 -1.28
CA ASP A 21 5.00 -3.60 -2.73
C ASP A 21 3.73 -2.80 -3.10
N LEU A 22 3.63 -1.58 -2.57
CA LEU A 22 2.42 -0.78 -2.67
C LEU A 22 2.25 -0.16 -4.05
N ASP A 23 1.04 -0.34 -4.58
CA ASP A 23 0.57 0.31 -5.79
C ASP A 23 -0.14 1.65 -5.51
N LYS A 24 -0.41 2.41 -6.57
CA LYS A 24 -1.08 3.72 -6.46
C LYS A 24 -2.46 3.62 -5.83
N ALA A 25 -3.23 2.58 -6.13
CA ALA A 25 -4.59 2.45 -5.62
C ALA A 25 -4.59 2.21 -4.12
N GLN A 26 -3.68 1.37 -3.62
CA GLN A 26 -3.52 1.07 -2.20
C GLN A 26 -3.09 2.31 -1.40
N VAL A 27 -2.09 3.05 -1.88
CA VAL A 27 -1.65 4.29 -1.21
C VAL A 27 -2.75 5.36 -1.28
N SER A 28 -3.44 5.50 -2.41
CA SER A 28 -4.56 6.44 -2.55
C SER A 28 -5.72 6.10 -1.61
N TYR A 29 -6.02 4.81 -1.44
CA TYR A 29 -7.04 4.35 -0.49
C TYR A 29 -6.64 4.68 0.94
N PHE A 30 -5.38 4.42 1.33
CA PHE A 30 -4.87 4.83 2.64
C PHE A 30 -5.06 6.34 2.90
N ILE A 31 -4.68 7.19 1.94
CA ILE A 31 -4.84 8.65 2.04
C ILE A 31 -6.33 9.04 2.17
N GLN A 32 -7.21 8.37 1.42
CA GLN A 32 -8.65 8.58 1.55
C GLN A 32 -9.16 8.23 2.95
N GLN A 33 -8.72 7.10 3.53
CA GLN A 33 -9.13 6.71 4.88
C GLN A 33 -8.64 7.69 5.94
N VAL A 34 -7.42 8.24 5.80
CA VAL A 34 -6.93 9.32 6.67
C VAL A 34 -7.84 10.55 6.59
N GLY A 35 -8.25 10.97 5.39
CA GLY A 35 -9.15 12.10 5.21
C GLY A 35 -10.55 11.86 5.80
N LEU A 36 -11.12 10.67 5.60
CA LEU A 36 -12.41 10.30 6.16
C LEU A 36 -12.38 10.23 7.69
N ALA A 37 -11.28 9.74 8.27
CA ALA A 37 -11.08 9.75 9.72
C ALA A 37 -10.96 11.19 10.25
N ALA A 38 -10.17 12.06 9.62
CA ALA A 38 -10.08 13.46 10.02
C ALA A 38 -11.45 14.17 9.96
N LYS A 39 -12.23 13.88 8.92
CA LYS A 39 -13.59 14.42 8.76
C LYS A 39 -14.53 13.98 9.89
N SER A 40 -14.42 12.75 10.39
CA SER A 40 -15.28 12.27 11.49
C SER A 40 -15.00 12.96 12.81
N PHE A 41 -13.79 13.52 12.99
CA PHE A 41 -13.42 14.38 14.12
C PHE A 41 -13.72 15.87 13.89
N GLY A 42 -14.34 16.24 12.76
CA GLY A 42 -14.73 17.62 12.47
C GLY A 42 -13.63 18.51 11.90
N VAL A 43 -12.52 17.93 11.39
CA VAL A 43 -11.49 18.71 10.68
C VAL A 43 -12.08 19.32 9.40
N ALA A 44 -11.71 20.57 9.09
CA ALA A 44 -12.24 21.28 7.92
C ALA A 44 -11.80 20.62 6.61
N ASP A 45 -12.67 20.61 5.59
CA ASP A 45 -12.38 19.99 4.30
C ASP A 45 -11.14 20.61 3.60
N ALA A 46 -10.86 21.89 3.83
CA ALA A 46 -9.68 22.57 3.30
C ALA A 46 -8.36 22.05 3.93
N ASP A 47 -8.38 21.75 5.23
CA ASP A 47 -7.23 21.18 5.93
C ASP A 47 -7.01 19.72 5.50
N ILE A 48 -8.10 18.96 5.35
CA ILE A 48 -8.07 17.58 4.81
C ILE A 48 -7.45 17.57 3.41
N ALA A 49 -7.87 18.50 2.53
CA ALA A 49 -7.33 18.61 1.19
C ALA A 49 -5.82 18.95 1.20
N THR A 50 -5.40 19.84 2.11
CA THR A 50 -3.99 20.21 2.29
C THR A 50 -3.15 19.00 2.72
N VAL A 51 -3.60 18.25 3.72
CA VAL A 51 -2.92 17.04 4.17
C VAL A 51 -2.90 15.98 3.08
N ALA A 52 -4.02 15.75 2.38
CA ALA A 52 -4.09 14.80 1.28
C ALA A 52 -3.10 15.16 0.15
N ALA A 53 -2.97 16.44 -0.20
CA ALA A 53 -1.99 16.88 -1.19
C ALA A 53 -0.56 16.58 -0.74
N ALA A 54 -0.23 16.85 0.53
CA ALA A 54 1.08 16.54 1.09
C ALA A 54 1.37 15.04 1.08
N LEU A 55 0.44 14.21 1.56
CA LEU A 55 0.58 12.74 1.55
C LEU A 55 0.75 12.20 0.13
N ASN A 56 -0.01 12.72 -0.85
CA ASN A 56 0.16 12.30 -2.23
C ASN A 56 1.55 12.64 -2.77
N SER A 57 2.07 13.84 -2.48
CA SER A 57 3.39 14.27 -2.97
C SER A 57 4.56 13.54 -2.32
N LEU A 58 4.41 13.11 -1.06
CA LEU A 58 5.46 12.43 -0.29
C LEU A 58 5.45 10.91 -0.52
N PHE A 59 4.26 10.31 -0.56
CA PHE A 59 4.09 8.86 -0.43
C PHE A 59 3.54 8.20 -1.70
N ASN A 60 2.65 8.89 -2.43
CA ASN A 60 1.90 8.34 -3.57
C ASN A 60 2.54 8.63 -4.94
N VAL A 61 3.86 8.76 -4.94
CA VAL A 61 4.71 8.92 -6.14
C VAL A 61 5.90 7.99 -5.99
N ARG A 62 6.47 7.52 -7.10
CA ARG A 62 7.71 6.74 -7.08
C ARG A 62 8.94 7.62 -7.32
N CYS A 63 10.04 7.21 -6.73
CA CYS A 63 11.36 7.83 -6.89
C CYS A 63 11.49 9.28 -6.38
N ALA A 64 10.67 9.75 -5.43
CA ALA A 64 10.79 11.13 -4.95
C ALA A 64 12.18 11.38 -4.32
N PRO A 65 12.76 12.58 -4.50
CA PRO A 65 14.02 12.91 -3.85
C PRO A 65 13.86 12.90 -2.31
N PRO A 66 14.96 12.68 -1.56
CA PRO A 66 14.94 12.77 -0.11
C PRO A 66 14.32 14.10 0.37
N THR A 67 13.34 14.01 1.27
CA THR A 67 12.57 15.16 1.76
C THR A 67 12.59 15.19 3.28
N THR A 68 12.80 16.39 3.85
CA THR A 68 12.75 16.61 5.30
C THR A 68 11.30 16.79 5.74
N VAL A 69 10.71 15.74 6.32
CA VAL A 69 9.36 15.81 6.93
C VAL A 69 9.45 16.21 8.41
N ILE A 70 10.43 15.68 9.12
CA ILE A 70 10.71 16.01 10.52
C ILE A 70 12.03 16.78 10.57
N LYS A 71 11.98 18.04 11.01
CA LYS A 71 13.14 18.95 10.98
C LYS A 71 14.37 18.40 11.69
N SER A 72 14.19 17.74 12.83
CA SER A 72 15.28 17.17 13.63
C SER A 72 15.93 15.94 12.99
N GLN A 73 15.28 15.30 12.01
CA GLN A 73 15.75 14.06 11.39
C GLN A 73 16.43 14.28 10.03
N GLY A 74 16.26 15.45 9.42
CA GLY A 74 16.83 15.76 8.11
C GLY A 74 16.09 15.09 6.94
N PRO A 75 16.67 15.11 5.73
CA PRO A 75 16.02 14.59 4.53
C PRO A 75 16.13 13.07 4.41
N HIS A 76 15.01 12.40 4.13
CA HIS A 76 14.94 10.94 3.98
C HIS A 76 14.04 10.54 2.80
N LEU A 77 14.18 9.32 2.31
CA LEU A 77 13.31 8.78 1.26
C LEU A 77 11.91 8.54 1.81
N GLN A 78 10.91 9.11 1.14
CA GLN A 78 9.52 9.09 1.61
C GLN A 78 8.60 8.25 0.73
N SER A 79 8.86 8.12 -0.57
CA SER A 79 7.98 7.38 -1.48
C SER A 79 7.73 5.95 -0.98
N ILE A 80 6.46 5.62 -0.74
CA ILE A 80 6.04 4.25 -0.38
C ILE A 80 5.33 3.55 -1.55
N CYS A 81 4.80 4.31 -2.50
CA CYS A 81 4.32 3.78 -3.78
C CYS A 81 5.54 3.35 -4.60
N THR A 82 5.77 2.04 -4.70
CA THR A 82 6.96 1.45 -5.35
C THR A 82 6.64 0.82 -6.69
N ASP A 83 5.37 0.49 -6.98
CA ASP A 83 4.99 -0.17 -8.22
C ASP A 83 5.31 0.68 -9.47
N PRO A 84 6.17 0.21 -10.40
CA PRO A 84 6.60 0.99 -11.55
C PRO A 84 5.49 1.22 -12.59
N GLN A 85 4.39 0.45 -12.54
CA GLN A 85 3.33 0.50 -13.53
C GLN A 85 2.26 1.55 -13.20
N THR A 86 1.88 1.64 -11.94
CA THR A 86 0.77 2.48 -11.49
C THR A 86 1.24 3.74 -10.77
N CYS A 87 2.40 3.69 -10.09
CA CYS A 87 2.89 4.84 -9.33
C CYS A 87 3.44 5.92 -10.28
N PRO A 88 2.95 7.16 -10.20
CA PRO A 88 3.45 8.25 -11.01
C PRO A 88 4.89 8.60 -10.60
N LEU A 89 5.72 8.90 -11.59
CA LEU A 89 7.10 9.31 -11.36
C LEU A 89 7.12 10.72 -10.75
N ALA A 90 7.92 10.93 -9.70
CA ALA A 90 8.13 12.25 -9.13
C ALA A 90 8.80 13.22 -10.13
N LYS A 91 8.53 14.52 -9.99
CA LYS A 91 9.05 15.59 -10.89
C LYS A 91 10.58 15.59 -10.99
N ASP A 92 11.27 15.31 -9.89
CA ASP A 92 12.73 15.29 -9.78
C ASP A 92 13.20 13.90 -9.33
N ALA A 93 12.82 12.88 -10.11
CA ALA A 93 12.96 11.49 -9.71
C ALA A 93 14.43 11.04 -9.53
N MET A 94 14.72 10.44 -8.38
CA MET A 94 16.01 9.83 -8.03
C MET A 94 15.85 8.32 -7.84
N CYS A 95 15.48 7.60 -8.91
CA CYS A 95 15.16 6.17 -8.82
C CYS A 95 16.36 5.30 -8.38
N ASP A 96 17.60 5.76 -8.58
CA ASP A 96 18.82 5.11 -8.11
C ASP A 96 18.90 4.98 -6.58
N LYS A 97 18.14 5.80 -5.85
CA LYS A 97 18.05 5.77 -4.38
C LYS A 97 17.06 4.73 -3.87
N TYR A 98 16.21 4.20 -4.74
CA TYR A 98 15.19 3.22 -4.41
C TYR A 98 15.63 1.86 -4.91
N GLY A 99 15.55 0.85 -4.04
CA GLY A 99 15.70 -0.54 -4.44
C GLY A 99 14.48 -1.04 -5.22
N GLU A 100 14.67 -2.17 -5.90
CA GLU A 100 13.60 -2.88 -6.60
C GLU A 100 12.42 -3.19 -5.65
N PRO A 101 11.17 -3.08 -6.11
CA PRO A 101 9.99 -3.41 -5.30
C PRO A 101 10.10 -4.84 -4.73
N GLN A 102 9.90 -4.98 -3.43
CA GLN A 102 10.01 -6.26 -2.73
C GLN A 102 8.61 -6.74 -2.37
N LYS A 103 8.09 -7.70 -3.14
CA LYS A 103 6.79 -8.30 -2.87
C LYS A 103 6.86 -9.25 -1.67
N PRO A 104 5.91 -9.20 -0.72
CA PRO A 104 5.83 -10.19 0.34
C PRO A 104 5.70 -11.61 -0.21
N GLU A 105 6.55 -12.51 0.26
CA GLU A 105 6.43 -13.94 -0.01
C GLU A 105 5.52 -14.62 1.00
N ARG A 106 4.90 -15.74 0.59
CA ARG A 106 4.07 -16.55 1.47
C ARG A 106 4.96 -17.30 2.48
N ALA A 107 4.68 -17.15 3.77
CA ALA A 107 5.39 -17.88 4.81
C ALA A 107 5.33 -19.40 4.57
N GLY A 108 6.50 -20.06 4.55
CA GLY A 108 6.64 -21.50 4.32
C GLY A 108 6.86 -21.93 2.87
N SER A 109 6.95 -21.00 1.92
CA SER A 109 7.20 -21.31 0.49
C SER A 109 8.68 -21.36 0.08
N SER A 110 9.60 -21.25 1.04
CA SER A 110 11.03 -21.24 0.75
C SER A 110 11.56 -22.65 0.45
N THR A 111 11.68 -22.99 -0.84
CA THR A 111 12.70 -23.92 -1.34
C THR A 111 14.09 -23.26 -1.42
N SER A 112 14.25 -22.03 -0.91
CA SER A 112 15.55 -21.37 -0.75
C SER A 112 16.04 -21.52 0.68
N ALA A 113 16.92 -22.50 0.88
CA ALA A 113 17.72 -22.67 2.09
C ALA A 113 18.71 -21.51 2.23
N TYR A 114 18.30 -20.43 2.89
CA TYR A 114 19.28 -19.58 3.56
C TYR A 114 19.75 -20.33 4.82
N PRO A 115 21.07 -20.54 5.04
CA PRO A 115 21.56 -21.22 6.22
C PRO A 115 21.36 -20.32 7.44
N MET A 116 20.21 -20.46 8.09
CA MET A 116 20.02 -19.94 9.45
C MET A 116 20.89 -20.80 10.38
N PRO A 117 21.73 -20.21 11.26
CA PRO A 117 22.45 -20.97 12.27
C PRO A 117 21.44 -21.49 13.31
N HIS A 118 20.93 -22.70 13.08
CA HIS A 118 19.96 -23.33 13.97
C HIS A 118 20.69 -23.90 15.19
N GLY A 119 20.55 -23.21 16.34
CA GLY A 119 20.86 -23.81 17.64
C GLY A 119 20.01 -25.06 17.82
N THR A 120 20.65 -26.21 18.00
CA THR A 120 20.01 -27.49 18.29
C THR A 120 19.43 -27.46 19.70
N LYS A 121 18.12 -27.25 19.81
CA LYS A 121 17.34 -27.67 20.98
C LYS A 121 16.43 -28.81 20.53
N THR A 122 16.93 -30.02 20.74
CA THR A 122 16.15 -31.25 20.58
C THR A 122 15.05 -31.27 21.63
N TYR A 123 13.79 -31.33 21.19
CA TYR A 123 12.67 -31.78 22.01
C TYR A 123 11.97 -32.85 21.18
N GLY A 124 12.31 -34.11 21.47
CA GLY A 124 11.71 -35.25 20.82
C GLY A 124 10.28 -35.46 21.35
N TYR A 125 9.31 -35.57 20.45
CA TYR A 125 8.06 -36.27 20.69
C TYR A 125 7.46 -36.74 19.35
N GLY A 126 7.40 -38.07 19.18
CA GLY A 126 6.30 -38.81 18.55
C GLY A 126 5.95 -38.56 17.08
N GLN A 127 6.54 -39.38 16.20
CA GLN A 127 6.06 -39.66 14.85
C GLN A 127 4.81 -40.56 14.88
N PRO A 128 3.81 -40.36 14.00
CA PRO A 128 2.96 -41.45 13.56
C PRO A 128 3.16 -41.75 12.07
N THR A 129 3.51 -43.01 11.81
CA THR A 129 3.54 -43.69 10.52
C THR A 129 2.15 -44.17 10.10
N GLY A 130 1.88 -44.15 8.79
CA GLY A 130 0.78 -44.86 8.12
C GLY A 130 -0.13 -43.93 7.29
N HIS A 131 -0.58 -44.22 6.07
CA HIS A 131 -0.70 -45.48 5.34
C HIS A 131 -0.44 -45.24 3.84
N ALA A 132 0.20 -46.21 3.20
CA ALA A 132 0.26 -46.35 1.75
C ALA A 132 -1.07 -46.91 1.22
N GLY A 133 -1.52 -46.41 0.06
CA GLY A 133 -2.56 -47.01 -0.76
C GLY A 133 -2.25 -46.73 -2.23
N ALA A 134 -1.96 -47.79 -2.98
CA ALA A 134 -1.55 -47.74 -4.38
C ALA A 134 -2.66 -48.25 -5.32
N GLY A 135 -2.66 -47.74 -6.56
CA GLY A 135 -3.26 -48.36 -7.76
C GLY A 135 -4.68 -47.90 -8.10
N MET A 136 -5.13 -47.81 -9.35
CA MET A 136 -4.57 -48.02 -10.69
C MET A 136 -5.52 -47.30 -11.70
N THR A 137 -4.94 -46.72 -12.76
CA THR A 137 -5.33 -46.71 -14.19
C THR A 137 -6.73 -46.33 -14.73
N GLU A 138 -6.67 -45.37 -15.67
CA GLU A 138 -7.31 -45.27 -17.01
C GLU A 138 -8.84 -45.21 -17.21
N GLY A 139 -9.25 -44.26 -18.05
CA GLY A 139 -10.58 -44.20 -18.65
C GLY A 139 -10.89 -42.85 -19.30
N ALA A 140 -10.48 -42.67 -20.56
CA ALA A 140 -10.88 -41.55 -21.40
C ALA A 140 -12.39 -41.60 -21.73
N SER A 141 -13.06 -40.45 -21.79
CA SER A 141 -14.19 -40.20 -22.69
C SER A 141 -14.49 -38.71 -22.81
N SER A 142 -14.69 -38.31 -24.05
CA SER A 142 -14.84 -36.99 -24.62
C SER A 142 -16.29 -36.48 -24.67
N MET A 143 -16.39 -35.16 -24.84
CA MET A 143 -17.41 -34.37 -25.56
C MET A 143 -18.75 -34.00 -24.90
N GLU A 144 -18.91 -32.66 -24.85
CA GLU A 144 -20.08 -31.81 -25.12
C GLU A 144 -21.45 -32.14 -24.55
N THR A 145 -22.09 -31.15 -23.91
CA THR A 145 -23.29 -30.51 -24.47
C THR A 145 -23.71 -29.27 -23.65
N SER A 146 -23.96 -28.22 -24.41
CA SER A 146 -24.47 -26.88 -24.15
C SER A 146 -25.69 -26.78 -23.21
N ARG A 147 -25.63 -25.83 -22.27
CA ARG A 147 -26.77 -25.24 -21.51
C ARG A 147 -26.41 -23.78 -21.24
N ALA A 148 -27.26 -22.76 -21.33
CA ALA A 148 -28.71 -22.68 -21.48
C ALA A 148 -29.11 -21.28 -21.99
N MET A 149 -30.23 -21.21 -22.72
CA MET A 149 -31.04 -20.01 -22.93
C MET A 149 -32.21 -19.99 -21.93
N GLY A 150 -32.66 -18.79 -21.56
CA GLY A 150 -34.06 -18.49 -21.23
C GLY A 150 -34.38 -18.37 -19.73
N THR A 151 -34.40 -17.16 -19.17
CA THR A 151 -35.57 -16.25 -19.01
C THR A 151 -36.42 -16.49 -17.76
N GLY A 152 -36.42 -15.49 -16.86
CA GLY A 152 -37.38 -15.34 -15.74
C GLY A 152 -37.02 -14.11 -14.90
N GLY A 153 -37.81 -13.04 -14.99
CA GLY A 153 -37.51 -11.71 -14.45
C GLY A 153 -38.11 -11.37 -13.08
N MET A 154 -38.29 -10.04 -12.89
CA MET A 154 -38.71 -9.27 -11.70
C MET A 154 -37.52 -8.84 -10.81
N GLY A 155 -37.30 -7.57 -10.44
CA GLY A 155 -38.00 -6.31 -10.63
C GLY A 155 -37.42 -5.29 -9.62
N MET A 156 -37.46 -4.00 -9.98
CA MET A 156 -37.32 -2.80 -9.14
C MET A 156 -35.99 -2.53 -8.38
N GLY A 157 -35.41 -1.38 -8.70
CA GLY A 157 -34.36 -0.76 -7.88
C GLY A 157 -33.64 0.37 -8.63
N GLN A 158 -34.34 1.48 -8.89
CA GLN A 158 -33.67 2.74 -9.20
C GLN A 158 -32.69 3.05 -8.06
N SER A 159 -31.41 3.16 -8.37
CA SER A 159 -30.40 3.64 -7.43
C SER A 159 -29.49 4.61 -8.16
N MET A 160 -29.61 5.85 -7.71
CA MET A 160 -28.85 7.06 -8.02
C MET A 160 -27.40 6.75 -8.40
N ALA A 161 -27.03 7.04 -9.65
CA ALA A 161 -25.64 7.19 -10.03
C ALA A 161 -25.10 8.43 -9.31
N SER A 162 -24.29 8.22 -8.27
CA SER A 162 -23.51 9.28 -7.65
C SER A 162 -22.27 9.50 -8.53
N THR A 163 -22.40 10.39 -9.50
CA THR A 163 -21.29 10.96 -10.26
C THR A 163 -20.44 11.78 -9.31
N VAL A 164 -19.32 11.23 -8.84
CA VAL A 164 -18.26 12.04 -8.27
C VAL A 164 -17.54 12.71 -9.44
N PRO A 165 -17.54 14.06 -9.54
CA PRO A 165 -16.79 14.73 -10.58
C PRO A 165 -15.30 14.57 -10.30
N THR A 166 -14.59 13.92 -11.22
CA THR A 166 -13.15 14.05 -11.39
C THR A 166 -12.87 15.51 -11.77
N ALA A 167 -12.74 16.36 -10.76
CA ALA A 167 -12.34 17.74 -10.96
C ALA A 167 -10.85 17.76 -11.33
N ALA A 168 -10.65 18.13 -12.59
CA ALA A 168 -9.44 18.53 -13.26
C ALA A 168 -8.31 19.04 -12.37
N ALA A 169 -7.12 18.59 -12.71
CA ALA A 169 -5.88 19.31 -12.50
C ALA A 169 -6.06 20.78 -12.90
N VAL A 170 -6.04 21.67 -11.91
CA VAL A 170 -5.79 23.09 -12.12
C VAL A 170 -4.42 23.40 -11.53
N ALA A 171 -3.54 23.73 -12.46
CA ALA A 171 -2.26 24.35 -12.22
C ALA A 171 -2.41 25.58 -11.32
N GLN A 172 -1.83 25.54 -10.12
CA GLN A 172 -1.21 26.70 -9.50
C GLN A 172 0.02 26.23 -8.73
N GLY A 173 1.17 26.82 -9.06
CA GLY A 173 2.45 26.52 -8.42
C GLY A 173 2.41 26.87 -6.95
N VAL A 174 2.12 25.87 -6.11
CA VAL A 174 2.29 25.98 -4.67
C VAL A 174 3.73 25.55 -4.38
N ASN A 175 4.57 26.51 -3.99
CA ASN A 175 5.93 26.26 -3.55
C ASN A 175 5.93 25.18 -2.45
N VAL A 176 6.66 24.10 -2.69
CA VAL A 176 6.77 22.92 -1.81
C VAL A 176 7.27 23.28 -0.39
N VAL A 177 7.86 24.45 -0.23
CA VAL A 177 8.27 25.02 1.08
C VAL A 177 7.07 25.40 1.96
N ALA A 178 5.91 25.75 1.39
CA ALA A 178 4.72 26.12 2.17
C ALA A 178 3.92 24.91 2.68
N ALA A 179 3.92 23.79 1.93
CA ALA A 179 3.27 22.55 2.38
C ALA A 179 3.99 21.91 3.59
N ALA A 180 5.32 22.11 3.70
CA ALA A 180 6.10 21.69 4.87
C ALA A 180 5.83 22.57 6.11
N ALA A 181 5.38 23.82 5.94
CA ALA A 181 5.04 24.70 7.06
C ALA A 181 3.66 24.40 7.65
N GLY A 182 2.70 23.94 6.85
CA GLY A 182 1.36 23.56 7.31
C GLY A 182 1.33 22.34 8.22
N ILE A 183 2.22 21.35 7.98
CA ILE A 183 2.34 20.16 8.83
C ILE A 183 3.02 20.50 10.18
N ALA A 184 3.86 21.54 10.22
CA ALA A 184 4.51 21.99 11.45
C ALA A 184 3.54 22.68 12.44
N ALA A 185 2.38 23.17 11.98
CA ALA A 185 1.38 23.80 12.84
C ALA A 185 0.49 22.79 13.59
N PHE A 186 0.53 21.50 13.23
CA PHE A 186 -0.14 20.42 13.97
C PHE A 186 0.77 19.71 14.98
N MET A 187 2.03 20.15 15.15
CA MET A 187 3.00 19.59 16.08
C MET A 187 3.56 20.62 17.08
N LEU A 188 2.76 21.61 17.48
CA LEU A 188 3.02 22.46 18.66
C LEU A 188 1.85 22.35 19.65
#